data_AF-A0A1P0XRT5-F1
#
_entry.id   AF-A0A1P0XRT5-F1
#
_cell.length_a   1.000
_cell.length_b   1.000
_cell.length_c   1.000
_cell.angle_alpha   90.00
_cell.angle_beta   90.00
_cell.angle_gamma   90.00
#
_symmetry.space_group_name_H-M   'P 1'
#
loop_
_entity.id
_entity.type
_entity.pdbx_description
1 polymer ?
#
loop_
_entity_poly.entity_id
_entity_poly.type
_entity_poly.pdbx_seq_one_letter_code
_entity_poly.pdbx_strand_id
1 'polypeptide(L)'
;MRLEAAAAGILCKEPGSPLMDSEVLRDGRILDLIDDAWREDKLPYEDVTIPLNELPEPEQDNGGATESVKEQEMKWADLALQYLHENIPSSGS
;
A
#
# COMPACT_ATOMS: atom_id res chain seq x y z
N MET A 1 -66.66 -12.00 -5.79
CA MET A 1 -65.59 -11.18 -6.38
C MET A 1 -64.64 -10.86 -5.23
N ARG A 2 -63.50 -11.56 -5.00
CA ARG A 2 -62.24 -11.61 -5.78
C ARG A 2 -61.93 -10.24 -6.39
N LEU A 3 -60.86 -9.52 -6.07
CA LEU A 3 -59.56 -9.90 -5.52
C LEU A 3 -58.97 -8.68 -4.76
N GLU A 4 -58.49 -8.89 -3.53
CA GLU A 4 -57.64 -7.94 -2.79
C GLU A 4 -56.37 -7.68 -3.60
N ALA A 5 -56.22 -6.45 -4.12
CA ALA A 5 -54.99 -6.02 -4.77
C ALA A 5 -54.09 -5.41 -3.70
N ALA A 6 -53.24 -6.24 -3.10
CA ALA A 6 -52.09 -5.78 -2.33
C ALA A 6 -51.15 -4.99 -3.26
N ALA A 7 -51.25 -3.66 -3.22
CA ALA A 7 -50.34 -2.78 -3.93
C ALA A 7 -49.00 -2.79 -3.19
N ALA A 8 -48.06 -3.52 -3.77
CA ALA A 8 -46.64 -3.52 -3.43
C ALA A 8 -46.11 -2.08 -3.33
N GLY A 9 -45.30 -1.83 -2.29
CA GLY A 9 -44.69 -0.54 -2.00
C GLY A 9 -43.68 -0.12 -3.04
N ILE A 10 -44.16 0.44 -4.14
CA ILE A 10 -43.36 1.32 -5.00
C ILE A 10 -43.57 2.72 -4.44
N LEU A 11 -42.50 3.32 -3.92
CA LEU A 11 -42.45 4.69 -3.42
C LEU A 11 -42.85 5.67 -4.54
N CYS A 12 -44.15 5.93 -4.68
CA CYS A 12 -44.63 7.12 -5.38
C CYS A 12 -44.26 8.34 -4.52
N LYS A 13 -43.03 8.84 -4.64
CA LYS A 13 -42.57 10.07 -4.00
C LYS A 13 -43.33 11.24 -4.64
N GLU A 14 -44.03 12.03 -3.83
CA GLU A 14 -44.83 13.17 -4.30
C GLU A 14 -43.97 14.20 -5.06
N PRO A 15 -44.50 14.81 -6.15
CA PRO A 15 -43.76 15.77 -6.96
C PRO A 15 -43.72 17.13 -6.23
N GLY A 16 -42.64 17.38 -5.48
CA GLY A 16 -42.45 18.68 -4.82
C GLY A 16 -41.45 18.77 -3.69
N SER A 17 -40.90 17.65 -3.19
CA SER A 17 -39.75 17.74 -2.26
C SER A 17 -38.49 18.06 -3.08
N PRO A 18 -37.74 19.15 -2.79
CA PRO A 18 -36.43 19.31 -3.38
C PRO A 18 -35.63 18.05 -3.00
N LEU A 19 -35.04 17.40 -4.01
CA LEU A 19 -34.03 16.40 -3.73
C LEU A 19 -33.03 17.10 -2.81
N MET A 20 -32.87 16.60 -1.59
CA MET A 20 -31.87 17.18 -0.71
C MET A 20 -30.55 16.95 -1.43
N ASP A 21 -29.91 18.00 -1.95
CA ASP A 21 -28.66 17.86 -2.71
C ASP A 21 -27.54 17.22 -1.87
N SER A 22 -27.76 17.14 -0.55
CA SER A 22 -26.93 16.39 0.40
C SER A 22 -27.17 14.88 0.42
N GLU A 23 -28.26 14.38 -0.14
CA GLU A 23 -28.62 12.95 -0.20
C GLU A 23 -28.39 12.39 -1.61
N VAL A 24 -27.55 11.35 -1.70
CA VAL A 24 -27.27 10.68 -2.99
C VAL A 24 -28.43 9.76 -3.37
N LEU A 25 -28.97 9.94 -4.57
CA LEU A 25 -29.89 8.99 -5.18
C LEU A 25 -29.15 7.68 -5.47
N ARG A 26 -29.58 6.59 -4.82
CA ARG A 26 -29.07 5.24 -5.09
C ARG A 26 -30.00 4.51 -6.06
N ASP A 27 -29.43 3.76 -6.99
CA ASP A 27 -30.20 2.90 -7.89
C ASP A 27 -30.68 1.66 -7.12
N GLY A 28 -32.00 1.58 -6.91
CA GLY A 28 -32.63 0.45 -6.22
C GLY A 28 -32.34 -0.90 -6.89
N ARG A 29 -32.21 -0.94 -8.21
CA ARG A 29 -31.89 -2.19 -8.94
C ARG A 29 -30.49 -2.70 -8.58
N ILE A 30 -29.54 -1.79 -8.37
CA ILE A 30 -28.18 -2.16 -7.96
C ILE A 30 -28.20 -2.70 -6.52
N LEU A 31 -28.98 -2.10 -5.63
CA LEU A 31 -29.13 -2.56 -4.25
C LEU A 31 -29.77 -3.96 -4.16
N ASP A 32 -30.71 -4.29 -5.06
CA ASP A 32 -31.36 -5.59 -5.10
C ASP A 32 -30.44 -6.72 -5.65
N LEU A 33 -29.39 -6.35 -6.40
CA LEU A 33 -28.45 -7.30 -7.00
C LEU A 33 -27.27 -7.64 -6.09
N ILE A 34 -26.88 -6.74 -5.18
CA ILE A 34 -25.73 -6.90 -4.30
C ILE A 34 -26.19 -7.56 -3.00
N ASP A 35 -25.66 -8.75 -2.70
CA ASP A 35 -25.92 -9.40 -1.42
C ASP A 35 -25.06 -8.82 -0.28
N ASP A 36 -25.43 -9.14 0.96
CA ASP A 36 -24.71 -8.64 2.14
C ASP A 36 -23.26 -9.14 2.19
N ALA A 37 -22.96 -10.31 1.64
CA ALA A 37 -21.60 -10.86 1.62
C ALA A 37 -20.67 -10.02 0.74
N TRP A 38 -21.12 -9.66 -0.46
CA TRP A 38 -20.37 -8.80 -1.37
C TRP A 38 -20.30 -7.36 -0.85
N ARG A 39 -21.36 -6.86 -0.19
CA ARG A 39 -21.36 -5.52 0.38
C ARG A 39 -20.30 -5.32 1.47
N GLU A 40 -20.06 -6.36 2.26
CA GLU A 40 -19.10 -6.32 3.36
C GLU A 40 -17.70 -6.84 2.96
N ASP A 41 -17.55 -7.37 1.75
CA ASP A 41 -16.28 -7.87 1.22
C ASP A 41 -15.21 -6.76 1.14
N LYS A 42 -13.97 -7.12 1.49
CA LYS A 42 -12.82 -6.22 1.47
C LYS A 42 -11.65 -6.91 0.82
N LEU A 43 -11.01 -6.21 -0.12
CA LEU A 43 -9.79 -6.71 -0.73
C LEU A 43 -8.70 -6.87 0.34
N PRO A 44 -7.90 -7.95 0.27
CA PRO A 44 -6.76 -8.13 1.15
C PRO A 44 -5.70 -7.04 0.89
N TYR A 45 -4.87 -6.79 1.91
CA TYR A 45 -3.66 -6.00 1.73
C TYR A 45 -2.59 -6.89 1.10
N GLU A 46 -2.20 -6.56 -0.12
CA GLU A 46 -1.11 -7.24 -0.84
C GLU A 46 0.16 -6.40 -0.74
N ASP A 47 1.28 -7.07 -0.50
CA ASP A 47 2.59 -6.43 -0.46
C ASP A 47 3.09 -6.11 -1.88
N VAL A 48 3.78 -4.99 -2.02
CA VAL A 48 4.47 -4.64 -3.25
C VAL A 48 5.86 -5.27 -3.28
N THR A 49 6.28 -5.78 -4.44
CA THR A 49 7.63 -6.31 -4.63
C THR A 49 8.62 -5.15 -4.65
N ILE A 50 9.44 -5.03 -3.60
CA ILE A 50 10.48 -4.00 -3.51
C ILE A 50 11.82 -4.57 -4.00
N PRO A 51 12.54 -3.90 -4.93
CA PRO A 51 13.89 -4.28 -5.30
C PRO A 51 14.86 -3.98 -4.14
N LEU A 52 15.15 -4.99 -3.32
CA LEU A 52 15.99 -4.85 -2.13
C LEU A 52 17.39 -4.30 -2.45
N ASN A 53 17.93 -4.61 -3.63
CA ASN A 53 19.24 -4.12 -4.07
C ASN A 53 19.29 -2.59 -4.28
N GLU A 54 18.13 -1.94 -4.45
CA GLU A 54 18.00 -0.48 -4.57
C GLU A 54 17.72 0.19 -3.23
N LEU A 55 17.47 -0.59 -2.18
CA LEU A 55 17.30 -0.06 -0.82
C LEU A 55 18.66 0.06 -0.12
N PRO A 56 18.80 1.00 0.83
CA PRO A 56 19.94 1.03 1.76
C PRO A 56 19.87 -0.13 2.76
N GLU A 57 21.03 -0.54 3.29
CA GLU A 57 21.09 -1.58 4.32
C GLU A 57 20.43 -1.14 5.64
N PRO A 58 19.63 -2.02 6.29
CA PRO A 58 18.93 -1.68 7.53
C PRO A 58 19.85 -1.54 8.75
N GLU A 59 21.03 -2.17 8.76
CA GLU A 59 21.95 -2.21 9.93
C GLU A 59 23.03 -1.11 9.93
N GLN A 60 22.80 0.01 9.24
CA GLN A 60 23.73 1.14 9.25
C GLN A 60 23.56 1.96 10.54
N ASP A 61 24.11 1.48 11.65
CA ASP A 61 24.20 2.17 12.97
C ASP A 61 24.91 3.54 12.88
N ASN A 62 25.67 3.77 11.80
CA ASN A 62 26.35 5.03 11.51
C ASN A 62 25.53 5.98 10.60
N GLY A 63 24.20 6.01 10.68
CA GLY A 63 23.34 7.14 10.27
C GLY A 63 23.57 7.80 8.88
N GLY A 64 24.24 7.12 7.94
CA GLY A 64 24.93 7.81 6.84
C GLY A 64 24.88 7.15 5.47
N ALA A 65 24.47 5.88 5.32
CA ALA A 65 24.26 5.32 3.99
C ALA A 65 22.88 5.73 3.46
N THR A 66 22.89 6.76 2.61
CA THR A 66 21.80 7.01 1.65
C THR A 66 21.97 6.19 0.37
N GLU A 67 23.02 5.37 0.28
CA GLU A 67 23.34 4.55 -0.89
C GLU A 67 22.70 3.17 -0.82
N SER A 68 22.33 2.64 -1.99
CA SER A 68 21.77 1.31 -2.11
C SER A 68 22.82 0.21 -1.99
N VAL A 69 22.41 -1.01 -1.61
CA VAL A 69 23.32 -2.18 -1.55
C VAL A 69 24.10 -2.35 -2.85
N LYS A 70 23.40 -2.21 -3.99
CA LYS A 70 24.01 -2.34 -5.32
C LYS A 70 25.11 -1.31 -5.58
N GLU A 71 24.94 -0.06 -5.12
CA GLU A 71 25.93 0.99 -5.30
C GLU A 71 27.18 0.73 -4.45
N GLN A 72 27.00 0.22 -3.24
CA GLN A 72 28.10 -0.13 -2.34
C GLN A 72 28.97 -1.25 -2.91
N GLU A 73 28.37 -2.29 -3.48
CA GLU A 73 29.09 -3.41 -4.12
C GLU A 73 29.93 -2.98 -5.33
N MET A 74 29.54 -1.90 -6.01
CA MET A 74 30.28 -1.36 -7.16
C MET A 74 31.50 -0.53 -6.75
N LYS A 75 31.62 -0.16 -5.47
CA LYS A 75 32.78 0.59 -4.97
C LYS A 75 33.93 -0.37 -4.67
N TRP A 76 35.12 -0.03 -5.16
CA TRP A 76 36.34 -0.68 -4.72
C TRP A 76 36.73 -0.17 -3.32
N ALA A 77 36.55 -1.02 -2.32
CA ALA A 77 36.92 -0.73 -0.93
C ALA A 77 38.37 -1.17 -0.58
N ASP A 78 39.03 -1.95 -1.44
CA ASP A 78 40.39 -2.41 -1.19
C ASP A 78 41.43 -1.35 -1.60
N LEU A 79 42.18 -0.88 -0.61
CA LEU A 79 43.26 0.10 -0.75
C LEU A 79 44.66 -0.52 -0.58
N ALA A 80 44.76 -1.85 -0.37
CA ALA A 80 46.02 -2.57 -0.15
C ALA A 80 46.90 -2.00 0.99
N LEU A 81 46.32 -1.30 1.97
CA LEU A 81 47.04 -0.66 3.07
C LEU A 81 47.76 -1.66 4.00
N GLN A 82 47.38 -2.94 3.94
CA GLN A 82 48.05 -4.03 4.66
C GLN A 82 49.58 -4.06 4.41
N TYR A 83 50.03 -3.71 3.21
CA TYR A 83 51.45 -3.73 2.86
C TYR A 83 52.27 -2.61 3.53
N LEU A 84 51.62 -1.54 4.02
CA LEU A 84 52.30 -0.47 4.75
C LEU A 84 52.64 -0.89 6.18
N HIS A 85 51.80 -1.71 6.82
CA HIS A 85 52.00 -2.13 8.20
C HIS A 85 53.20 -3.05 8.38
N GLU A 86 53.47 -3.94 7.42
CA GLU A 86 54.63 -4.85 7.48
C GLU A 86 55.98 -4.17 7.17
N ASN A 87 55.97 -2.99 6.56
CA ASN A 87 57.18 -2.26 6.18
C ASN A 87 57.64 -1.24 7.24
N ILE A 88 56.94 -1.14 8.37
CA ILE A 88 57.42 -0.35 9.51
C ILE A 88 58.41 -1.24 10.27
N PRO A 89 59.74 -0.99 10.18
CA PRO A 89 60.66 -1.74 11.01
C PRO A 89 60.24 -1.53 12.47
N SER A 90 59.97 -2.63 13.18
CA SER A 90 59.89 -2.62 14.64
C SER A 90 61.21 -2.05 15.14
N SER A 91 61.23 -0.74 15.38
CA SER A 91 62.29 -0.05 16.09
C SER A 91 62.31 -0.68 17.46
N GLY A 92 63.20 -1.66 17.62
CA GLY A 92 63.36 -2.44 18.84
C GLY A 92 63.55 -1.56 20.07
N SER A 93 63.02 -2.06 21.18
CA SER A 93 63.44 -1.69 22.54
C SER A 93 64.90 -2.05 22.78
#